data_AF-A0A1W6MKT5-F1
#
_entry.id   AF-A0A1W6MKT5-F1
#
_cell.length_a   1.000
_cell.length_b   1.000
_cell.length_c   1.000
_cell.angle_alpha   90.00
_cell.angle_beta   90.00
_cell.angle_gamma   90.00
#
_symmetry.space_group_name_H-M   'P 1'
#
loop_
_entity.id
_entity.type
_entity.pdbx_description
1 polymer ?
#
loop_
_entity_poly.entity_id
_entity_poly.type
_entity_poly.pdbx_seq_one_letter_code
_entity_poly.pdbx_strand_id
1 'polypeptide(L)'
;MNSIVKYFFAVLLLGLISCKNDPKVEAQSQELENEIAQYDALMEEAIEVHDDVMPKMGRLMELSEMMDQQIKKDSTISEFKIAKEKLNAAHDDMMTWMREYSEQFPYGEESPATAAALDQKMPVLEEKVEEIKRVKTETENVITYAQNLMKKVAVDDFKKDQSIAK
;
A
#
# COMPACT_ATOMS: atom_id res chain seq x y z
N MET A 1 -58.63 -64.82 20.41
CA MET A 1 -60.00 -64.27 20.39
C MET A 1 -59.95 -62.90 21.07
N ASN A 2 -59.99 -61.87 20.23
CA ASN A 2 -60.18 -60.43 20.45
C ASN A 2 -59.79 -59.78 21.79
N SER A 3 -58.85 -58.83 21.72
CA SER A 3 -59.18 -57.41 21.93
C SER A 3 -58.09 -56.52 21.33
N ILE A 4 -58.38 -56.03 20.13
CA ILE A 4 -57.71 -54.91 19.46
C ILE A 4 -58.13 -53.63 20.20
N VAL A 5 -57.27 -52.61 20.13
CA VAL A 5 -57.42 -51.23 20.64
C VAL A 5 -56.95 -51.07 22.08
N LYS A 6 -55.74 -50.53 22.23
CA LYS A 6 -55.46 -49.30 23.01
C LYS A 6 -54.00 -48.88 22.82
N TYR A 7 -53.82 -47.98 21.86
CA TYR A 7 -52.79 -46.93 21.84
C TYR A 7 -51.33 -47.40 21.77
N PHE A 8 -50.68 -47.41 20.60
CA PHE A 8 -50.16 -46.21 19.94
C PHE A 8 -49.48 -45.27 20.96
N PHE A 9 -48.28 -45.63 21.42
CA PHE A 9 -47.31 -44.64 21.88
C PHE A 9 -46.02 -44.86 21.11
N ALA A 10 -45.79 -43.90 20.22
CA ALA A 10 -44.76 -43.88 19.22
C ALA A 10 -43.36 -43.76 19.85
N VAL A 11 -42.45 -44.49 19.22
CA VAL A 11 -41.08 -44.08 18.88
C VAL A 11 -40.90 -42.56 18.92
N LEU A 12 -40.11 -42.04 19.87
CA LEU A 12 -39.08 -41.01 19.62
C LEU A 12 -38.37 -40.68 20.94
N LEU A 13 -37.24 -41.36 21.20
CA LEU A 13 -36.25 -40.91 22.17
C LEU A 13 -34.88 -40.88 21.51
N LEU A 14 -34.86 -40.36 20.27
CA LEU A 14 -33.71 -39.73 19.64
C LEU A 14 -33.89 -38.22 19.83
N GLY A 15 -33.56 -37.76 21.05
CA GLY A 15 -33.46 -36.35 21.38
C GLY A 15 -32.25 -35.77 20.63
N LEU A 16 -32.55 -35.17 19.49
CA LEU A 16 -31.64 -34.42 18.64
C LEU A 16 -30.90 -33.36 19.47
N ILE A 17 -29.58 -33.34 19.33
CA ILE A 17 -28.72 -32.21 19.66
C ILE A 17 -29.21 -31.04 18.81
N SER A 18 -30.07 -30.20 19.39
CA SER A 18 -30.57 -28.98 18.75
C SER A 18 -29.60 -27.84 19.04
N CYS A 19 -28.50 -27.77 18.29
CA CYS A 19 -27.76 -26.52 18.13
C CYS A 19 -28.71 -25.50 17.49
N LYS A 20 -28.97 -24.41 18.19
CA LYS A 20 -29.89 -23.35 17.77
C LYS A 20 -29.11 -22.39 16.87
N ASN A 21 -29.22 -22.54 15.55
CA ASN A 21 -28.72 -21.55 14.59
C ASN A 21 -29.60 -20.29 14.71
N ASP A 22 -29.08 -19.24 15.35
CA ASP A 22 -29.72 -17.93 15.42
C ASP A 22 -29.22 -17.08 14.22
N PRO A 23 -30.10 -16.69 13.28
CA PRO A 23 -29.72 -15.95 12.07
C PRO A 23 -28.93 -14.66 12.32
N LYS A 24 -29.07 -14.05 13.52
CA LYS A 24 -28.33 -12.85 13.89
C LYS A 24 -26.86 -13.12 14.21
N VAL A 25 -26.56 -14.28 14.81
CA VAL A 25 -25.19 -14.68 15.14
C VAL A 25 -24.44 -15.06 13.87
N GLU A 26 -25.11 -15.71 12.92
CA GLU A 26 -24.56 -16.04 11.61
C GLU A 26 -24.26 -14.78 10.79
N ALA A 27 -25.19 -13.82 10.74
CA ALA A 27 -24.97 -12.54 10.04
C ALA A 27 -23.81 -11.72 10.63
N GLN A 28 -23.69 -11.66 11.97
CA GLN A 28 -22.60 -10.94 12.64
C GLN A 28 -21.23 -11.61 12.43
N SER A 29 -21.20 -12.94 12.38
CA SER A 29 -19.97 -13.68 12.11
C SER A 29 -19.51 -13.46 10.66
N GLN A 30 -20.47 -13.44 9.72
CA GLN A 30 -20.18 -13.18 8.30
C GLN A 30 -19.72 -11.74 8.04
N GLU A 31 -20.29 -10.76 8.73
CA GLU A 31 -19.88 -9.35 8.66
C GLU A 31 -18.43 -9.18 9.11
N LEU A 32 -18.06 -9.76 10.27
CA LEU A 32 -16.69 -9.75 10.76
C LEU A 32 -15.71 -10.43 9.79
N GLU A 33 -16.06 -11.59 9.23
CA GLU A 33 -15.23 -12.26 8.22
C GLU A 33 -14.99 -11.39 6.98
N ASN A 34 -16.01 -10.66 6.53
CA ASN A 34 -15.88 -9.77 5.38
C ASN A 34 -14.96 -8.57 5.69
N GLU A 35 -15.05 -8.00 6.89
CA GLU A 35 -14.16 -6.91 7.31
C GLU A 35 -12.70 -7.37 7.45
N ILE A 36 -12.47 -8.58 7.95
CA ILE A 36 -11.13 -9.19 7.99
C ILE A 36 -10.59 -9.36 6.56
N ALA A 37 -11.40 -9.87 5.64
CA ALA A 37 -11.00 -10.03 4.24
C ALA A 37 -10.68 -8.68 3.56
N GLN A 38 -11.42 -7.62 3.88
CA GLN A 38 -11.12 -6.27 3.42
C GLN A 38 -9.82 -5.72 4.00
N TYR A 39 -9.58 -5.95 5.29
CA TYR A 39 -8.34 -5.59 5.96
C TYR A 39 -7.14 -6.26 5.29
N ASP A 40 -7.23 -7.57 5.03
CA ASP A 40 -6.17 -8.33 4.36
C ASP A 40 -5.90 -7.84 2.93
N ALA A 41 -6.96 -7.49 2.19
CA ALA A 41 -6.83 -6.94 0.85
C ALA A 41 -6.13 -5.56 0.85
N LEU A 42 -6.40 -4.71 1.84
CA LEU A 42 -5.73 -3.42 2.00
C LEU A 42 -4.26 -3.58 2.42
N MET A 43 -3.94 -4.58 3.25
CA MET A 43 -2.56 -4.93 3.58
C MET A 43 -1.79 -5.34 2.33
N GLU A 44 -2.38 -6.20 1.50
CA GLU A 44 -1.80 -6.61 0.21
C GLU A 44 -1.60 -5.41 -0.72
N GLU A 45 -2.63 -4.57 -0.90
CA GLU A 45 -2.55 -3.37 -1.73
C GLU A 45 -1.43 -2.42 -1.28
N ALA A 46 -1.28 -2.19 0.02
CA ALA A 46 -0.21 -1.35 0.55
C ALA A 46 1.18 -1.87 0.15
N ILE A 47 1.39 -3.18 0.26
CA ILE A 47 2.66 -3.83 -0.05
C ILE A 47 2.91 -3.91 -1.55
N GLU A 48 1.89 -4.16 -2.37
CA GLU A 48 2.00 -4.13 -3.83
C GLU A 48 2.47 -2.75 -4.32
N VAL A 49 1.88 -1.67 -3.80
CA VAL A 49 2.28 -0.31 -4.15
C VAL A 49 3.71 -0.01 -3.66
N HIS A 50 4.09 -0.49 -2.47
CA HIS A 50 5.47 -0.42 -1.99
C HIS A 50 6.45 -1.09 -2.95
N ASP A 51 6.17 -2.33 -3.36
CA ASP A 51 7.04 -3.12 -4.23
C ASP A 51 7.17 -2.48 -5.63
N ASP A 52 6.12 -1.82 -6.11
CA ASP A 52 6.11 -1.03 -7.34
C ASP A 52 7.06 0.20 -7.26
N VAL A 53 7.21 0.80 -6.08
CA VAL A 53 8.05 1.99 -5.86
C VAL A 53 9.49 1.61 -5.59
N MET A 54 9.76 0.50 -4.91
CA MET A 54 11.11 0.04 -4.57
C MET A 54 12.14 0.08 -5.71
N PRO A 55 11.88 -0.40 -6.95
CA PRO A 55 12.85 -0.31 -8.04
C PRO A 55 13.14 1.13 -8.49
N LYS A 56 12.28 2.10 -8.16
CA LYS A 56 12.45 3.52 -8.50
C LYS A 56 13.39 4.24 -7.53
N MET A 57 13.65 3.68 -6.35
CA MET A 57 14.55 4.29 -5.35
C MET A 57 15.99 4.43 -5.86
N GLY A 58 16.50 3.41 -6.57
CA GLY A 58 17.79 3.50 -7.24
C GLY A 58 17.83 4.62 -8.28
N ARG A 59 16.71 4.82 -8.99
CA ARG A 59 16.60 5.88 -10.00
C ARG A 59 16.56 7.28 -9.37
N LEU A 60 15.96 7.45 -8.20
CA LEU A 60 15.99 8.72 -7.46
C LEU A 60 17.43 9.11 -7.10
N MET A 61 18.21 8.18 -6.54
CA MET A 61 19.60 8.42 -6.17
C MET A 61 20.46 8.78 -7.38
N GLU A 62 20.35 8.01 -8.47
CA GLU A 62 21.08 8.27 -9.72
C GLU A 62 20.78 9.68 -10.26
N LEU A 63 19.49 10.04 -10.34
CA LEU A 63 19.10 11.37 -10.81
C LEU A 63 19.59 12.48 -9.87
N SER A 64 19.58 12.25 -8.55
CA SER A 64 20.06 13.22 -7.56
C SER A 64 21.56 13.50 -7.74
N GLU A 65 22.35 12.44 -7.98
CA GLU A 65 23.78 12.58 -8.32
C GLU A 65 24.01 13.32 -9.64
N MET A 66 23.17 13.08 -10.66
CA MET A 66 23.23 13.81 -11.92
C MET A 66 22.92 15.30 -11.72
N MET A 67 21.93 15.65 -10.88
CA MET A 67 21.65 17.05 -10.53
C MET A 67 22.86 17.70 -9.88
N ASP A 68 23.53 16.99 -8.95
CA ASP A 68 24.76 17.47 -8.30
C ASP A 68 25.88 17.77 -9.29
N GLN A 69 26.07 16.93 -10.30
CA GLN A 69 27.07 17.17 -11.34
C GLN A 69 26.76 18.45 -12.13
N GLN A 70 25.49 18.73 -12.42
CA GLN A 70 25.10 19.96 -13.12
C GLN A 70 25.25 21.20 -12.24
N ILE A 71 24.89 21.12 -10.95
CA ILE A 71 25.09 22.20 -9.98
C ILE A 71 26.58 22.54 -9.83
N LYS A 72 27.48 21.54 -9.89
CA LYS A 72 28.93 21.75 -9.85
C LYS A 72 29.47 22.46 -11.10
N LYS A 73 28.86 22.22 -12.27
CA LYS A 73 29.22 22.92 -13.52
C LYS A 73 28.75 24.37 -13.50
N ASP A 74 27.52 24.60 -13.04
CA ASP A 74 26.96 25.94 -12.89
C ASP A 74 26.02 26.01 -11.69
N SER A 75 26.55 26.56 -10.59
CA SER A 75 25.84 26.66 -9.31
C SER A 75 24.71 27.68 -9.29
N THR A 76 24.53 28.47 -10.34
CA THR A 76 23.47 29.49 -10.44
C THR A 76 22.16 28.91 -10.95
N ILE A 77 22.16 27.69 -11.48
CA ILE A 77 20.97 27.06 -12.06
C ILE A 77 20.07 26.52 -10.94
N SER A 78 19.02 27.30 -10.61
CA SER A 78 18.07 26.99 -9.54
C SER A 78 17.28 25.70 -9.79
N GLU A 79 16.95 25.39 -11.05
CA GLU A 79 16.14 24.21 -11.40
C GLU A 79 16.79 22.90 -10.98
N PHE A 80 18.12 22.75 -11.09
CA PHE A 80 18.80 21.52 -10.65
C PHE A 80 18.82 21.38 -9.13
N LYS A 81 18.94 22.49 -8.39
CA LYS A 81 18.84 22.47 -6.91
C LYS A 81 17.46 22.03 -6.47
N ILE A 82 16.42 22.62 -7.07
CA ILE A 82 15.02 22.26 -6.79
C ILE A 82 14.75 20.79 -7.13
N ALA A 83 15.22 20.32 -8.29
CA ALA A 83 15.07 18.92 -8.69
C ALA A 83 15.76 17.98 -7.69
N LYS A 84 16.98 18.30 -7.28
CA LYS A 84 17.72 17.52 -6.27
C LYS A 84 16.97 17.44 -4.95
N GLU A 85 16.51 18.58 -4.43
CA GLU A 85 15.75 18.64 -3.18
C GLU A 85 14.49 17.77 -3.25
N LYS A 86 13.75 17.83 -4.37
CA LYS A 86 12.56 17.00 -4.57
C LYS A 86 12.88 15.51 -4.67
N LEU A 87 13.98 15.14 -5.33
CA LEU A 87 14.40 13.73 -5.46
C LEU A 87 14.76 13.15 -4.08
N ASN A 88 15.45 13.93 -3.26
CA ASN A 88 15.80 13.54 -1.90
C ASN A 88 14.56 13.46 -0.99
N ALA A 89 13.65 14.43 -1.09
CA ALA A 89 12.39 14.39 -0.35
C ALA A 89 11.58 13.13 -0.68
N ALA A 90 11.38 12.81 -1.97
CA ALA A 90 10.68 11.59 -2.36
C ALA A 90 11.37 10.30 -1.87
N HIS A 91 12.70 10.29 -1.80
CA HIS A 91 13.44 9.17 -1.21
C HIS A 91 13.13 9.04 0.29
N ASP A 92 13.17 10.16 1.02
CA ASP A 92 12.94 10.19 2.46
C ASP A 92 11.48 9.89 2.83
N ASP A 93 10.52 10.30 1.99
CA ASP A 93 9.10 10.00 2.17
C ASP A 93 8.84 8.49 2.10
N MET A 94 9.47 7.78 1.14
CA MET A 94 9.37 6.32 1.07
C MET A 94 10.00 5.63 2.30
N MET A 95 11.14 6.14 2.78
CA MET A 95 11.79 5.58 3.98
C MET A 95 10.96 5.84 5.25
N THR A 96 10.35 7.02 5.34
CA THR A 96 9.45 7.41 6.42
C THR A 96 8.22 6.52 6.43
N TRP A 97 7.58 6.33 5.27
CA TRP A 97 6.45 5.43 5.14
C TRP A 97 6.80 4.00 5.55
N MET A 98 7.93 3.43 5.07
CA MET A 98 8.33 2.07 5.43
C MET A 98 8.52 1.90 6.94
N ARG A 99 9.18 2.86 7.59
CA ARG A 99 9.38 2.84 9.04
C ARG A 99 8.04 2.86 9.77
N GLU A 100 7.19 3.82 9.47
CA GLU A 100 5.91 3.99 10.16
C GLU A 100 4.95 2.84 9.89
N TYR A 101 4.91 2.33 8.67
CA TYR A 101 4.13 1.15 8.32
C TYR A 101 4.58 -0.05 9.15
N SER A 102 5.90 -0.32 9.21
CA SER A 102 6.44 -1.47 9.96
C SER A 102 6.26 -1.36 11.48
N GLU A 103 6.17 -0.14 12.02
CA GLU A 103 5.86 0.10 13.43
C GLU A 103 4.40 -0.24 13.77
N GLN A 104 3.46 0.04 12.86
CA GLN A 104 2.03 -0.21 13.05
C GLN A 104 1.60 -1.62 12.63
N PHE A 105 2.28 -2.19 11.63
CA PHE A 105 2.00 -3.50 11.03
C PHE A 105 3.30 -4.32 10.93
N PRO A 106 3.79 -4.88 12.04
CA PRO A 106 4.99 -5.72 12.04
C PRO A 106 4.86 -6.92 11.11
N TYR A 107 5.96 -7.27 10.45
CA TYR A 107 5.99 -8.42 9.56
C TYR A 107 5.65 -9.72 10.30
N GLY A 108 4.71 -10.49 9.73
CA GLY A 108 4.26 -11.75 10.32
C GLY A 108 3.28 -11.59 11.48
N GLU A 109 2.77 -10.37 11.72
CA GLU A 109 1.59 -10.20 12.57
C GLU A 109 0.36 -10.80 11.88
N GLU A 110 -0.42 -11.58 12.64
CA GLU A 110 -1.68 -12.15 12.17
C GLU A 110 -2.77 -11.09 12.05
N SER A 111 -3.71 -11.30 11.12
CA SER A 111 -4.85 -10.40 10.93
C SER A 111 -5.69 -10.26 12.21
N PRO A 112 -6.30 -9.08 12.45
CA PRO A 112 -7.22 -8.87 13.56
C PRO A 112 -8.34 -9.91 13.60
N ALA A 113 -8.53 -10.58 14.73
CA ALA A 113 -9.56 -11.62 14.88
C ALA A 113 -10.87 -11.12 15.53
N THR A 114 -10.97 -9.83 15.84
CA THR A 114 -12.14 -9.25 16.54
C THR A 114 -12.50 -7.89 15.96
N ALA A 115 -13.80 -7.56 15.98
CA ALA A 115 -14.30 -6.26 15.55
C ALA A 115 -13.59 -5.09 16.24
N ALA A 116 -13.38 -5.17 17.56
CA ALA A 116 -12.69 -4.10 18.30
C ALA A 116 -11.24 -3.88 17.85
N ALA A 117 -10.54 -4.93 17.41
CA ALA A 117 -9.19 -4.81 16.87
C ALA A 117 -9.20 -4.24 15.44
N LEU A 118 -10.20 -4.60 14.62
CA LEU A 118 -10.43 -4.00 13.31
C LEU A 118 -10.77 -2.51 13.41
N ASP A 119 -11.68 -2.13 14.31
CA ASP A 119 -12.06 -0.74 14.55
C ASP A 119 -10.84 0.16 14.87
N GLN A 120 -9.84 -0.41 15.52
CA GLN A 120 -8.60 0.29 15.85
C GLN A 120 -7.63 0.34 14.66
N LYS A 121 -7.45 -0.76 13.93
CA LYS A 121 -6.40 -0.90 12.91
C LYS A 121 -6.82 -0.49 11.51
N MET A 122 -8.09 -0.69 11.14
CA MET A 122 -8.59 -0.41 9.79
C MET A 122 -8.35 1.04 9.36
N PRO A 123 -8.69 2.08 10.16
CA PRO A 123 -8.49 3.46 9.73
C PRO A 123 -7.00 3.82 9.53
N VAL A 124 -6.12 3.23 10.35
CA VAL A 124 -4.67 3.41 10.24
C VAL A 124 -4.16 2.77 8.95
N LEU A 125 -4.66 1.58 8.60
CA LEU A 125 -4.26 0.89 7.39
C LEU A 125 -4.74 1.65 6.14
N GLU A 126 -5.99 2.10 6.12
CA GLU A 126 -6.54 2.93 5.04
C GLU A 126 -5.68 4.20 4.82
N GLU A 127 -5.27 4.87 5.90
CA GLU A 127 -4.36 6.01 5.82
C GLU A 127 -3.02 5.61 5.19
N LYS A 128 -2.43 4.49 5.62
CA LYS A 128 -1.14 4.01 5.08
C LYS A 128 -1.22 3.59 3.61
N VAL A 129 -2.34 3.03 3.16
CA VAL A 129 -2.60 2.74 1.74
C VAL A 129 -2.64 4.03 0.91
N GLU A 130 -3.33 5.04 1.40
CA GLU A 130 -3.41 6.33 0.69
C GLU A 130 -2.08 7.09 0.72
N GLU A 131 -1.30 6.99 1.80
CA GLU A 131 0.06 7.53 1.86
C GLU A 131 0.98 6.88 0.82
N ILE A 132 1.03 5.55 0.72
CA ILE A 132 1.95 4.90 -0.22
C ILE A 132 1.58 5.19 -1.68
N LYS A 133 0.29 5.33 -1.99
CA LYS A 133 -0.18 5.79 -3.32
C LYS A 133 0.29 7.21 -3.63
N ARG A 134 0.28 8.11 -2.65
CA ARG A 134 0.82 9.47 -2.80
C ARG A 134 2.33 9.42 -3.02
N VAL A 135 3.07 8.69 -2.19
CA VAL A 135 4.53 8.50 -2.33
C VAL A 135 4.88 7.97 -3.72
N LYS A 136 4.14 6.98 -4.24
CA LYS A 136 4.30 6.47 -5.60
C LYS A 136 4.14 7.57 -6.65
N THR A 137 3.04 8.31 -6.57
CA THR A 137 2.72 9.38 -7.52
C THR A 137 3.79 10.48 -7.50
N GLU A 138 4.21 10.92 -6.32
CA GLU A 138 5.22 11.96 -6.15
C GLU A 138 6.60 11.50 -6.65
N THR A 139 6.96 10.26 -6.36
CA THR A 139 8.19 9.61 -6.86
C THR A 139 8.22 9.60 -8.40
N GLU A 140 7.13 9.18 -9.04
CA GLU A 140 7.03 9.13 -10.51
C GLU A 140 7.10 10.54 -11.14
N ASN A 141 6.43 11.50 -10.52
CA ASN A 141 6.43 12.89 -10.96
C ASN A 141 7.82 13.52 -10.87
N VAL A 142 8.53 13.33 -9.75
CA VAL A 142 9.86 13.92 -9.58
C VAL A 142 10.90 13.28 -10.49
N ILE A 143 10.82 11.95 -10.70
CA ILE A 143 11.68 11.24 -11.67
C ILE A 143 11.47 11.83 -13.06
N THR A 144 10.22 12.00 -13.48
CA THR A 144 9.87 12.57 -14.79
C THR A 144 10.40 14.01 -14.93
N TYR A 145 10.23 14.83 -13.90
CA TYR A 145 10.74 16.20 -13.87
C TYR A 145 12.26 16.26 -14.05
N ALA A 146 13.00 15.50 -13.25
CA ALA A 146 14.46 15.47 -13.31
C ALA A 146 14.98 14.90 -14.64
N GLN A 147 14.35 13.86 -15.18
CA GLN A 147 14.68 13.33 -16.51
C GLN A 147 14.49 14.36 -17.61
N ASN A 148 13.42 15.15 -17.55
CA ASN A 148 13.16 16.20 -18.53
C ASN A 148 14.20 17.33 -18.46
N LEU A 149 14.66 17.70 -17.26
CA LEU A 149 15.77 18.62 -17.11
C LEU A 149 17.05 18.08 -17.75
N MET A 150 17.39 16.80 -17.52
CA MET A 150 18.58 16.19 -18.11
C MET A 150 18.53 16.10 -19.65
N LYS A 151 17.35 15.85 -20.22
CA LYS A 151 17.17 15.88 -21.68
C LYS A 151 17.42 17.28 -22.26
N LYS A 152 16.99 18.35 -21.58
CA LYS A 152 17.26 19.73 -22.02
C LYS A 152 18.76 20.02 -22.07
N VAL A 153 19.50 19.63 -21.02
CA VAL A 153 20.97 19.78 -20.99
C VAL A 153 21.64 19.11 -22.18
N ALA A 154 21.27 17.86 -22.46
CA ALA A 154 21.86 17.11 -23.58
C ALA A 154 21.60 17.78 -24.94
N VAL A 155 20.41 18.38 -25.12
CA VAL A 155 20.07 19.13 -26.34
C VAL A 155 20.87 20.43 -26.45
N ASP A 156 21.06 21.14 -25.35
CA ASP A 156 21.78 22.42 -25.34
C ASP A 156 23.28 22.23 -25.57
N ASP A 157 23.88 21.20 -24.95
CA ASP A 157 25.28 20.79 -25.20
C ASP A 157 25.48 20.44 -26.69
N PHE A 158 24.58 19.65 -27.28
CA PHE A 158 24.65 19.29 -28.71
C PHE A 158 24.57 20.51 -29.64
N LYS A 159 23.69 21.48 -29.37
CA LYS A 159 23.58 22.71 -30.18
C LYS A 159 24.82 23.57 -30.07
N LYS A 160 25.42 23.64 -28.87
CA LYS A 160 26.66 24.39 -28.64
C LYS A 160 27.80 23.81 -29.46
N ASP A 161 27.96 22.49 -29.48
CA ASP A 161 28.99 21.82 -30.27
C ASP A 161 28.85 22.08 -31.77
N GLN A 162 27.62 22.07 -32.31
CA GLN A 162 27.37 22.40 -33.72
C GLN A 162 27.66 23.88 -34.06
N SER A 163 27.49 24.79 -33.10
CA SER A 163 27.72 26.22 -33.31
C SER A 163 29.20 26.60 -33.34
N ILE A 164 30.06 25.83 -32.64
CA ILE A 164 31.52 26.04 -32.59
C ILE A 164 32.22 25.46 -33.84
N ALA A 165 31.57 24.53 -34.54
CA ALA A 165 32.10 23.87 -35.74
C ALA A 165 31.88 24.66 -37.06
N LYS A 166 31.33 25.87 -37.01
CA LYS A 166 31.14 26.79 -38.16
C LYS A 166 32.06 27.99 -38.07
#